data_AF-A0A9D9DSJ5-F1
#
_entry.id   AF-A0A9D9DSJ5-F1
#
_cell.length_a   1.000
_cell.length_b   1.000
_cell.length_c   1.000
_cell.angle_alpha   90.00
_cell.angle_beta   90.00
_cell.angle_gamma   90.00
#
_symmetry.space_group_name_H-M   'P 1'
#
loop_
_entity.id
_entity.type
_entity.pdbx_description
1 polymer ?
#
loop_
_entity_poly.entity_id
_entity_poly.type
_entity_poly.pdbx_seq_one_letter_code
_entity_poly.pdbx_strand_id
1 'polypeptide(L)'
;SLIHKNLISGQIGTIATNKFFQYLQEKETLSGKDILLDWNKHKAKVQQLALHELSLLNESLFRFMETSSELENNKAKVGKALESYLKLLQENNMNEAYAHWISLYNSGNYPKAILFILSQTPRLYKDIMRFINSL
;
A
#
# COMPACT_ATOMS: atom_id res chain seq x y z
N SER A 1 -19.75 -8.76 -3.42
CA SER A 1 -20.47 -9.75 -4.25
C SER A 1 -20.69 -11.02 -3.43
N LEU A 2 -21.93 -11.55 -3.37
CA LEU A 2 -22.27 -12.79 -2.65
C LEU A 2 -21.46 -14.00 -3.14
N ILE A 3 -20.99 -13.97 -4.40
CA ILE A 3 -20.29 -15.07 -5.05
C ILE A 3 -18.94 -15.37 -4.36
N HIS A 4 -18.16 -14.33 -4.01
CA HIS A 4 -16.88 -14.52 -3.32
C HIS A 4 -17.05 -15.01 -1.89
N LYS A 5 -18.11 -14.57 -1.20
CA LYS A 5 -18.42 -14.98 0.17
C LYS A 5 -18.76 -16.47 0.25
N ASN A 6 -19.50 -16.99 -0.73
CA ASN A 6 -19.84 -18.41 -0.81
C ASN A 6 -18.63 -19.29 -1.14
N LEU A 7 -17.74 -18.82 -2.02
CA LEU A 7 -16.50 -19.54 -2.36
C LEU A 7 -15.58 -19.70 -1.15
N ILE A 8 -15.37 -18.62 -0.39
CA ILE A 8 -14.52 -18.62 0.82
C ILE A 8 -15.18 -19.46 1.93
N SER A 9 -16.51 -19.39 2.09
CA SER A 9 -17.25 -20.24 3.05
C SER A 9 -17.07 -21.74 2.82
N GLY A 10 -16.76 -22.18 1.60
CA GLY A 10 -16.47 -23.59 1.33
C GLY A 10 -15.14 -24.07 1.89
N GLN A 11 -14.14 -23.19 2.04
CA GLN A 11 -12.80 -23.55 2.51
C GLN A 11 -12.60 -23.35 4.01
N ILE A 12 -13.18 -22.29 4.59
CA ILE A 12 -12.94 -21.93 6.02
C ILE A 12 -14.21 -22.03 6.89
N GLY A 13 -15.36 -22.41 6.31
CA GLY A 13 -16.63 -22.51 7.01
C GLY A 13 -17.36 -21.17 7.18
N THR A 14 -18.68 -21.25 7.38
CA THR A 14 -19.59 -20.10 7.30
C THR A 14 -19.43 -19.13 8.48
N ILE A 15 -19.10 -19.63 9.67
CA ILE A 15 -18.89 -18.81 10.88
C ILE A 15 -17.59 -18.01 10.76
N ALA A 16 -16.49 -18.64 10.33
CA ALA A 16 -15.22 -17.96 10.10
C ALA A 16 -15.33 -16.94 8.95
N THR A 17 -16.05 -17.30 7.89
CA THR A 17 -16.34 -16.39 6.77
C THR A 17 -17.14 -15.18 7.23
N ASN A 18 -18.18 -15.36 8.04
CA ASN A 18 -18.95 -14.23 8.54
C ASN A 18 -18.12 -13.31 9.44
N LYS A 19 -17.27 -13.87 10.33
CA LYS A 19 -16.33 -13.08 11.13
C LYS A 19 -15.27 -12.38 10.29
N PHE A 20 -14.74 -13.03 9.25
CA PHE A 20 -13.80 -12.45 8.29
C PHE A 20 -14.43 -11.29 7.52
N PHE A 21 -15.65 -11.47 6.99
CA PHE A 21 -16.35 -10.41 6.29
C PHE A 21 -16.92 -9.32 7.22
N GLN A 22 -17.21 -9.62 8.49
CA GLN A 22 -17.50 -8.59 9.51
C GLN A 22 -16.26 -7.78 9.83
N TYR A 23 -15.11 -8.43 10.03
CA TYR A 23 -13.81 -7.77 10.20
C TYR A 23 -13.47 -6.86 9.01
N LEU A 24 -13.73 -7.32 7.77
CA LEU A 24 -13.57 -6.52 6.56
C LEU A 24 -14.59 -5.38 6.40
N GLN A 25 -15.76 -5.47 7.03
CA GLN A 25 -16.81 -4.43 6.99
C GLN A 25 -16.68 -3.42 8.12
N GLU A 26 -16.20 -3.83 9.29
CA GLU A 26 -16.00 -2.98 10.47
C GLU A 26 -14.74 -2.10 10.36
N LYS A 27 -13.74 -2.53 9.58
CA LYS A 27 -12.62 -1.69 9.19
C LYS A 27 -12.80 -1.26 7.73
N GLU A 28 -13.20 -0.01 7.52
CA GLU A 28 -12.97 0.69 6.24
C GLU A 28 -11.44 0.80 6.04
N THR A 29 -10.82 -0.29 5.59
CA THR A 29 -9.37 -0.37 5.37
C THR A 29 -9.02 0.54 4.21
N LEU A 30 -8.18 1.54 4.46
CA LEU A 30 -7.62 2.40 3.41
C LEU A 30 -6.94 1.51 2.36
N SER A 31 -7.39 1.59 1.12
CA SER A 31 -6.73 0.86 0.03
C SER A 31 -5.57 1.67 -0.54
N GLY A 32 -4.65 0.98 -1.21
CA GLY A 32 -3.58 1.63 -1.95
C GLY A 32 -4.11 2.56 -3.05
N LYS A 33 -5.28 2.25 -3.64
CA LYS A 33 -5.97 3.12 -4.60
C LYS A 33 -6.38 4.44 -3.94
N ASP A 34 -7.02 4.39 -2.77
CA ASP A 34 -7.48 5.59 -2.06
C ASP A 34 -6.31 6.52 -1.72
N ILE A 35 -5.19 5.94 -1.29
CA ILE A 35 -3.98 6.69 -0.97
C ILE A 35 -3.33 7.29 -2.22
N LEU A 36 -3.15 6.50 -3.28
CA LEU A 36 -2.42 6.94 -4.48
C LEU A 36 -3.22 7.86 -5.39
N LEU A 37 -4.55 7.78 -5.35
CA LEU A 37 -5.41 8.68 -6.10
C LEU A 37 -5.85 9.87 -5.25
N ASP A 38 -6.11 9.75 -3.95
CA ASP A 38 -6.68 10.84 -3.15
C ASP A 38 -5.91 11.12 -1.84
N TRP A 39 -4.58 11.18 -1.93
CA TRP A 39 -3.66 11.40 -0.80
C TRP A 39 -4.11 12.46 0.21
N ASN A 40 -4.50 13.65 -0.26
CA ASN A 40 -4.87 14.77 0.62
C ASN A 40 -6.08 14.46 1.51
N LYS A 41 -7.01 13.63 1.03
CA LYS A 41 -8.20 13.20 1.78
C LYS A 41 -7.84 12.21 2.89
N HIS A 42 -6.78 11.43 2.70
CA HIS A 42 -6.52 10.25 3.52
C HIS A 42 -5.26 10.34 4.39
N LYS A 43 -4.35 11.31 4.16
CA LYS A 43 -3.08 11.45 4.91
C LYS A 43 -3.24 11.47 6.43
N ALA A 44 -4.29 12.12 6.96
CA ALA A 44 -4.53 12.21 8.40
C ALA A 44 -4.90 10.84 9.00
N LYS A 45 -5.67 10.03 8.26
CA LYS A 45 -6.03 8.68 8.68
C LYS A 45 -4.82 7.75 8.62
N VAL A 46 -3.90 7.93 7.65
CA VAL A 46 -2.63 7.16 7.59
C VAL A 46 -1.78 7.36 8.85
N GLN A 47 -1.71 8.57 9.39
CA GLN A 47 -0.95 8.85 10.62
C GLN A 47 -1.49 8.13 11.87
N GLN A 48 -2.75 7.70 11.84
CA GLN A 48 -3.42 7.03 12.95
C GLN A 48 -3.38 5.51 12.85
N LEU A 49 -2.87 4.97 11.73
CA LEU A 49 -2.82 3.53 11.51
C LEU A 49 -1.78 2.86 12.39
N ALA A 50 -2.14 1.70 12.95
CA ALA A 50 -1.18 0.83 13.62
C ALA A 50 -0.24 0.18 12.59
N LEU A 51 0.92 -0.30 13.05
CA LEU A 51 1.93 -0.91 12.18
C LEU A 51 1.36 -2.00 11.26
N HIS A 52 0.53 -2.91 11.79
CA HIS A 52 -0.05 -3.99 10.98
C HIS A 52 -0.94 -3.45 9.85
N GLU A 53 -1.63 -2.33 10.07
CA GLU A 53 -2.46 -1.67 9.06
C GLU A 53 -1.61 -0.93 8.03
N LEU A 54 -0.50 -0.33 8.46
CA LEU A 54 0.50 0.26 7.56
C LEU A 54 1.16 -0.81 6.67
N SER A 55 1.46 -1.99 7.19
CA SER A 55 1.99 -3.11 6.40
C SER A 55 0.99 -3.60 5.36
N LEU A 56 -0.30 -3.74 5.73
CA LEU A 56 -1.36 -4.08 4.78
C LEU A 56 -1.55 -3.00 3.71
N LEU A 57 -1.47 -1.72 4.11
CA LEU A 57 -1.53 -0.61 3.17
C LEU A 57 -0.35 -0.63 2.21
N ASN A 58 0.88 -0.83 2.70
CA ASN A 58 2.08 -0.98 1.89
C ASN A 58 1.90 -2.05 0.79
N GLU A 59 1.46 -3.24 1.16
CA GLU A 59 1.17 -4.28 0.16
C GLU A 59 0.09 -3.84 -0.83
N SER A 60 -0.95 -3.14 -0.35
CA SER A 60 -2.01 -2.65 -1.21
C SER A 60 -1.54 -1.60 -2.21
N LEU A 61 -0.54 -0.76 -1.85
CA LEU A 61 0.08 0.20 -2.76
C LEU A 61 0.81 -0.53 -3.89
N PHE A 62 1.62 -1.52 -3.55
CA PHE A 62 2.34 -2.34 -4.52
C PHE A 62 1.38 -3.12 -5.43
N ARG A 63 0.34 -3.75 -4.87
CA ARG A 63 -0.71 -4.42 -5.66
C ARG A 63 -1.38 -3.46 -6.63
N PHE A 64 -1.74 -2.25 -6.20
CA PHE A 64 -2.34 -1.25 -7.09
C PHE A 64 -1.40 -0.89 -8.25
N MET A 65 -0.12 -0.62 -7.97
CA MET A 65 0.84 -0.29 -9.02
C MET A 65 1.13 -1.47 -9.96
N GLU A 66 1.03 -2.70 -9.47
CA GLU A 66 1.28 -3.90 -10.27
C GLU A 66 0.12 -4.25 -11.22
N THR A 67 -1.13 -4.02 -10.79
CA THR A 67 -2.29 -4.57 -11.50
C THR A 67 -3.24 -3.51 -12.08
N SER A 68 -3.16 -2.25 -11.66
CA SER A 68 -4.18 -1.26 -12.01
C SER A 68 -3.95 -0.61 -13.38
N SER A 69 -4.94 -0.69 -14.26
CA SER A 69 -4.97 0.08 -15.51
C SER A 69 -5.18 1.58 -15.29
N GLU A 70 -5.74 1.99 -14.14
CA GLU A 70 -5.92 3.41 -13.79
C GLU A 70 -4.58 4.12 -13.57
N LEU A 71 -3.50 3.36 -13.31
CA LEU A 71 -2.14 3.87 -13.13
C LEU A 71 -1.67 4.66 -14.36
N GLU A 72 -1.93 4.14 -15.56
CA GLU A 72 -1.41 4.70 -16.81
C GLU A 72 -1.88 6.13 -17.06
N ASN A 73 -3.14 6.42 -16.70
CA ASN A 73 -3.73 7.75 -16.85
C ASN A 73 -3.37 8.70 -15.70
N ASN A 74 -2.80 8.19 -14.60
CA ASN A 74 -2.57 8.95 -13.36
C ASN A 74 -1.11 8.92 -12.89
N LYS A 75 -0.14 8.55 -13.75
CA LYS A 75 1.25 8.30 -13.34
C LYS A 75 1.87 9.40 -12.47
N ALA A 76 1.76 10.66 -12.91
CA ALA A 76 2.30 11.80 -12.15
C ALA A 76 1.61 12.00 -10.80
N LYS A 77 0.29 11.81 -10.75
CA LYS A 77 -0.51 11.91 -9.51
C LYS A 77 -0.10 10.83 -8.52
N VAL A 78 -0.02 9.59 -9.00
CA VAL A 78 0.37 8.42 -8.22
C VAL A 78 1.81 8.55 -7.71
N GLY A 79 2.75 8.99 -8.56
CA GLY A 79 4.14 9.20 -8.17
C GLY A 79 4.27 10.22 -7.03
N LYS A 80 3.61 11.38 -7.16
CA LYS A 80 3.60 12.41 -6.11
C LYS A 80 2.94 11.94 -4.82
N ALA A 81 1.86 11.17 -4.91
CA ALA A 81 1.19 10.60 -3.74
C ALA A 81 2.10 9.59 -3.02
N LEU A 82 2.81 8.74 -3.76
CA LEU A 82 3.77 7.79 -3.21
C LEU A 82 4.94 8.49 -2.52
N GLU A 83 5.52 9.53 -3.12
CA GLU A 83 6.56 10.35 -2.49
C GLU A 83 6.06 10.98 -1.19
N SER A 84 4.84 11.51 -1.20
CA SER A 84 4.24 12.12 -0.01
C SER A 84 3.96 11.11 1.09
N TYR A 85 3.54 9.89 0.74
CA TYR A 85 3.34 8.79 1.66
C TYR A 85 4.64 8.38 2.35
N LEU A 86 5.70 8.17 1.58
CA LEU A 86 6.99 7.73 2.13
C LEU A 86 7.66 8.82 2.97
N LYS A 87 7.56 10.08 2.54
CA LYS A 87 7.96 11.22 3.33
C LYS A 87 7.22 11.27 4.67
N LEU A 88 5.90 11.01 4.67
CA LEU A 88 5.11 10.96 5.90
C LEU A 88 5.61 9.86 6.85
N LEU A 89 5.92 8.67 6.34
CA LEU A 89 6.47 7.59 7.18
C LEU A 89 7.78 8.02 7.85
N GLN A 90 8.67 8.67 7.09
CA GLN A 90 9.96 9.14 7.59
C GLN A 90 9.80 10.28 8.62
N GLU A 91 9.01 11.31 8.31
CA GLU A 91 8.81 12.48 9.19
C GLU A 91 8.10 12.15 10.50
N ASN A 92 7.32 11.05 10.54
CA ASN A 92 6.58 10.61 11.73
C ASN A 92 7.26 9.43 12.45
N ASN A 93 8.53 9.13 12.15
CA ASN A 93 9.30 8.03 12.75
C ASN A 93 8.64 6.64 12.62
N MET A 94 7.88 6.41 11.55
CA MET A 94 7.24 5.13 11.26
C MET A 94 8.21 4.16 10.58
N ASN A 95 9.38 3.96 11.20
CA ASN A 95 10.54 3.30 10.59
C ASN A 95 10.27 1.84 10.19
N GLU A 96 9.50 1.10 10.99
CA GLU A 96 9.16 -0.30 10.69
C GLU A 96 8.24 -0.42 9.46
N ALA A 97 7.27 0.50 9.31
CA ALA A 97 6.42 0.56 8.12
C ALA A 97 7.24 0.94 6.88
N TYR A 98 8.21 1.85 7.03
CA TYR A 98 9.11 2.23 5.94
C TYR A 98 10.05 1.08 5.55
N ALA A 99 10.62 0.37 6.52
CA ALA A 99 11.44 -0.82 6.29
C ALA A 99 10.65 -1.93 5.59
N HIS A 100 9.39 -2.16 6.00
CA HIS A 100 8.49 -3.09 5.31
C HIS A 100 8.25 -2.68 3.85
N TRP A 101 8.04 -1.39 3.58
CA TRP A 101 7.90 -0.89 2.21
C TRP A 101 9.16 -1.17 1.37
N ILE A 102 10.36 -0.95 1.93
CA ILE A 102 11.63 -1.25 1.26
C ILE A 102 11.78 -2.76 1.01
N SER A 103 11.38 -3.60 1.96
CA SER A 103 11.36 -5.05 1.77
C SER A 103 10.48 -5.45 0.57
N LEU A 104 9.30 -4.83 0.42
CA LEU A 104 8.44 -5.07 -0.74
C LEU A 104 9.11 -4.62 -2.05
N TYR A 105 9.73 -3.44 -2.05
CA TYR A 105 10.49 -2.92 -3.20
C TYR A 105 11.60 -3.88 -3.63
N ASN A 106 12.35 -4.42 -2.66
CA ASN A 106 13.48 -5.33 -2.90
C ASN A 106 13.07 -6.78 -3.14
N SER A 107 11.82 -7.18 -2.85
CA SER A 107 11.37 -8.57 -2.93
C SER A 107 11.37 -9.16 -4.35
N GLY A 108 11.33 -8.31 -5.38
CA GLY A 108 11.19 -8.73 -6.77
C GLY A 108 9.78 -9.20 -7.17
N ASN A 109 8.82 -9.26 -6.23
CA ASN A 109 7.47 -9.76 -6.48
C ASN A 109 6.57 -8.78 -7.26
N TYR A 110 6.99 -7.53 -7.44
CA TYR A 110 6.20 -6.46 -8.07
C TYR A 110 6.99 -5.74 -9.17
N PRO A 111 7.32 -6.42 -10.28
CA PRO A 111 8.19 -5.87 -11.31
C PRO A 111 7.63 -4.61 -11.99
N LYS A 112 6.32 -4.51 -12.20
CA LYS A 112 5.71 -3.30 -12.80
C LYS A 112 5.70 -2.15 -11.81
N ALA A 113 5.44 -2.43 -10.53
CA ALA A 113 5.53 -1.40 -9.49
C ALA A 113 6.96 -0.84 -9.37
N ILE A 114 7.97 -1.71 -9.42
CA ILE A 114 9.39 -1.31 -9.39
C ILE A 114 9.72 -0.44 -10.61
N LEU A 115 9.32 -0.87 -11.81
CA LEU A 115 9.52 -0.09 -13.05
C LEU A 115 8.82 1.28 -12.99
N PHE A 116 7.61 1.32 -12.43
CA PHE A 116 6.89 2.57 -12.20
C PHE A 116 7.67 3.51 -11.28
N ILE A 117 8.13 3.02 -10.13
CA ILE A 117 8.92 3.80 -9.15
C ILE A 117 10.19 4.35 -9.80
N LEU A 118 10.95 3.50 -10.49
CA LEU A 118 12.18 3.92 -11.17
C LEU A 118 11.93 4.98 -12.25
N SER A 119 10.80 4.91 -12.96
CA SER A 119 10.49 5.84 -14.05
C SER A 119 9.81 7.14 -13.63
N GLN A 120 8.99 7.11 -12.58
CA GLN A 120 8.15 8.25 -12.19
C GLN A 120 8.63 8.96 -10.92
N THR A 121 9.43 8.31 -10.08
CA THR A 121 9.90 8.87 -8.80
C THR A 121 11.43 8.72 -8.64
N PRO A 122 12.26 9.26 -9.58
CA PRO A 122 13.71 9.13 -9.52
C PRO A 122 14.35 9.79 -8.29
N ARG A 123 13.66 10.76 -7.64
CA ARG A 123 14.08 11.31 -6.35
C ARG A 123 13.91 10.29 -5.22
N LEU A 124 12.80 9.56 -5.24
CA LEU A 124 12.51 8.50 -4.28
C LEU A 124 13.57 7.41 -4.29
N TYR A 125 14.08 7.04 -5.47
CA TYR A 125 15.21 6.10 -5.59
C TYR A 125 16.45 6.56 -4.79
N LYS A 126 16.79 7.86 -4.85
CA LYS A 126 17.90 8.40 -4.05
C LYS A 126 17.63 8.32 -2.55
N ASP A 127 16.39 8.56 -2.11
CA ASP A 127 16.03 8.50 -0.69
C ASP A 127 15.99 7.06 -0.16
N ILE A 128 15.53 6.10 -0.98
CA ILE A 128 15.61 4.67 -0.69
C ILE A 128 17.07 4.23 -0.51
N MET A 129 17.95 4.60 -1.45
CA MET A 129 19.37 4.25 -1.36
C MET A 129 20.04 4.90 -0.14
N ARG A 130 19.65 6.13 0.21
CA ARG A 130 20.16 6.79 1.43
C ARG A 130 19.75 6.04 2.69
N PHE A 131 18.50 5.59 2.78
CA PHE A 131 18.04 4.82 3.93
C PHE A 131 18.76 3.46 4.02
N ILE A 132 18.86 2.73 2.91
CA ILE A 132 19.57 1.43 2.88
C ILE A 132 21.01 1.58 3.37
N ASN A 133 21.70 2.66 2.97
CA ASN A 133 23.07 2.94 3.39
C ASN A 133 23.19 3.46 4.84
N SER A 134 22.08 3.78 5.50
CA SER A 134 22.05 4.27 6.90
C SER A 134 21.66 3.19 7.92
N LEU A 135 21.25 2.01 7.43
CA LEU A 135 21.08 0.79 8.23
C LEU A 135 22.44 0.17 8.55
#